data_AF-A0A428ZG68-F1
#
_entry.id   AF-A0A428ZG68-F1
#
_cell.length_a   1.000
_cell.length_b   1.000
_cell.length_c   1.000
_cell.angle_alpha   90.00
_cell.angle_beta   90.00
_cell.angle_gamma   90.00
#
_symmetry.space_group_name_H-M   'P 1'
#
loop_
_entity.id
_entity.type
_entity.pdbx_description
1 polymer ?
#
loop_
_entity_poly.entity_id
_entity_poly.type
_entity_poly.pdbx_seq_one_letter_code
_entity_poly.pdbx_strand_id
1 'polypeptide(L)'
;MQTDTGFPRADAENDFLRARRRQVLSRLAAWLRREPDDVNIMLPFDEVVEALGRVGERRLGPQVIRLDSIVGSVDRTRDFDRRFRPTSGRLRERWERLARAQRRGEPIPPIEVYRVGDLHFVSDGHHRVSVAHALGQDTIEAYVTEVRTKISADGIRFRGDLIVKNDRRLFLERVPLSGPARAAMVLSDPWQYTILSETVEAWGFRLMQDESKFYNRAEIAARFYAEEFEPVVTMLRQAGLIGGRTEAEAYLAVSEQRYRLMRTHRWDDDVIAKLRKG
;
A
#
# COMPACT_ATOMS: atom_id res chain seq x y z
N MET A 1 2.51 23.95 -23.89
CA MET A 1 2.71 25.35 -23.46
C MET A 1 1.39 25.89 -22.95
N GLN A 2 1.31 26.32 -21.69
CA GLN A 2 0.18 27.13 -21.21
C GLN A 2 0.21 28.45 -21.98
N THR A 3 -0.75 28.67 -22.87
CA THR A 3 -1.05 30.02 -23.34
C THR A 3 -1.89 30.68 -22.26
N ASP A 4 -1.24 31.52 -21.46
CA ASP A 4 -1.90 32.39 -20.51
C ASP A 4 -2.33 33.64 -21.29
N THR A 5 -3.63 33.91 -21.33
CA THR A 5 -4.18 35.05 -22.08
C THR A 5 -3.97 36.38 -21.37
N GLY A 6 -3.48 36.34 -20.12
CA GLY A 6 -3.30 37.51 -19.26
C GLY A 6 -4.61 37.96 -18.61
N PHE A 7 -5.72 37.25 -18.85
CA PHE A 7 -7.04 37.52 -18.29
C PHE A 7 -7.42 36.42 -17.31
N PRO A 8 -7.26 36.63 -15.98
CA PRO A 8 -7.41 35.58 -14.97
C PRO A 8 -8.75 34.84 -15.03
N ARG A 9 -9.82 35.52 -15.48
CA ARG A 9 -11.15 34.90 -15.66
C ARG A 9 -11.18 33.91 -16.83
N ALA A 10 -10.73 34.32 -18.00
CA ALA A 10 -10.72 33.47 -19.20
C ALA A 10 -9.74 32.30 -19.01
N ASP A 11 -8.61 32.55 -18.35
CA ASP A 11 -7.62 31.51 -18.10
C ASP A 11 -8.11 30.47 -17.09
N ALA A 12 -8.78 30.89 -16.00
CA ALA A 12 -9.39 29.97 -15.05
C ALA A 12 -10.49 29.10 -15.69
N GLU A 13 -11.32 29.68 -16.56
CA GLU A 13 -12.34 28.94 -17.30
C GLU A 13 -11.72 27.89 -18.24
N ASN A 14 -10.68 28.29 -18.97
CA ASN A 14 -9.94 27.40 -19.86
C ASN A 14 -9.27 26.25 -19.11
N ASP A 15 -8.68 26.51 -17.94
CA ASP A 15 -8.04 25.48 -17.13
C ASP A 15 -9.05 24.47 -16.59
N PHE A 16 -10.24 24.91 -16.16
CA PHE A 16 -11.31 24.00 -15.77
C PHE A 16 -11.71 23.07 -16.93
N LEU A 17 -11.91 23.64 -18.12
CA LEU A 17 -12.22 22.88 -19.34
C LEU A 17 -11.09 21.92 -19.75
N ARG A 18 -9.82 22.30 -19.54
CA ARG A 18 -8.66 21.42 -19.77
C ARG A 18 -8.63 20.27 -18.76
N ALA A 19 -8.82 20.54 -17.47
CA ALA A 19 -8.86 19.53 -16.41
C ALA A 19 -9.97 18.50 -16.67
N ARG A 20 -11.15 18.99 -17.07
CA ARG A 20 -12.29 18.18 -17.54
C ARG A 20 -11.95 17.27 -18.71
N ARG A 21 -11.37 17.84 -19.77
CA ARG A 21 -10.98 17.07 -20.96
C ARG A 21 -9.97 15.98 -20.61
N ARG A 22 -8.96 16.30 -19.80
CA ARG A 22 -7.97 15.31 -19.32
C ARG A 22 -8.61 14.18 -18.51
N GLN A 23 -9.61 14.49 -17.69
CA GLN A 23 -10.35 13.52 -16.90
C GLN A 23 -11.14 12.54 -17.80
N VAL A 24 -11.85 13.06 -18.81
CA VAL A 24 -12.60 12.23 -19.77
C VAL A 24 -11.66 11.34 -20.59
N LEU A 25 -10.56 11.88 -21.10
CA LEU A 25 -9.55 11.12 -21.85
C LEU A 25 -8.91 10.01 -20.99
N SER A 26 -8.68 10.28 -19.70
CA SER A 26 -8.16 9.27 -18.76
C SER A 26 -9.12 8.11 -18.57
N ARG A 27 -10.43 8.38 -18.46
CA ARG A 27 -11.44 7.33 -18.36
C ARG A 27 -11.51 6.47 -19.63
N LEU A 28 -11.47 7.11 -20.80
CA LEU A 28 -11.43 6.39 -22.09
C LEU A 28 -10.18 5.52 -22.24
N ALA A 29 -9.01 6.05 -21.87
CA ALA A 29 -7.76 5.30 -21.92
C ALA A 29 -7.77 4.07 -21.00
N ALA A 30 -8.29 4.21 -19.77
CA ALA A 30 -8.39 3.10 -18.83
C ALA A 30 -9.37 2.03 -19.32
N TRP A 31 -10.51 2.42 -19.88
CA TRP A 31 -11.46 1.51 -20.51
C TRP A 31 -10.83 0.73 -21.67
N LEU A 32 -10.09 1.41 -22.56
CA LEU A 32 -9.36 0.76 -23.67
C LEU A 32 -8.29 -0.22 -23.17
N ARG A 33 -7.60 0.10 -22.07
CA ARG A 33 -6.56 -0.73 -21.47
C ARG A 33 -7.10 -1.89 -20.63
N ARG A 34 -8.42 -1.99 -20.43
CA ARG A 34 -9.06 -2.94 -19.50
C ARG A 34 -8.43 -2.88 -18.10
N GLU A 35 -8.01 -1.68 -17.68
CA GLU A 35 -7.50 -1.48 -16.32
C GLU A 35 -8.66 -1.70 -15.32
N PRO A 36 -8.40 -2.34 -14.16
CA PRO A 36 -9.41 -2.49 -13.12
C PRO A 36 -10.02 -1.14 -12.71
N ASP A 37 -11.34 -1.14 -12.40
CA ASP A 37 -12.09 0.07 -12.09
C ASP A 37 -11.52 0.87 -10.91
N ASP A 38 -10.78 0.22 -10.00
CA ASP A 38 -10.20 0.83 -8.80
C ASP A 38 -8.96 1.68 -9.07
N VAL A 39 -8.29 1.53 -10.22
CA VAL A 39 -7.05 2.25 -10.56
C VAL A 39 -7.26 3.77 -10.65
N ASN A 40 -8.43 4.20 -11.14
CA ASN A 40 -8.78 5.62 -11.30
C ASN A 40 -9.52 6.22 -10.10
N ILE A 41 -9.80 5.41 -9.08
CA ILE A 41 -10.48 5.85 -7.87
C ILE A 41 -9.40 6.33 -6.88
N MET A 42 -9.68 7.44 -6.20
CA MET A 42 -8.85 7.90 -5.09
C MET A 42 -8.79 6.84 -3.99
N LEU A 43 -7.61 6.64 -3.41
CA LEU A 43 -7.47 5.75 -2.25
C LEU A 43 -8.28 6.31 -1.06
N PRO A 44 -9.20 5.53 -0.49
CA PRO A 44 -9.91 5.94 0.72
C PRO A 44 -8.99 5.81 1.93
N PHE A 45 -8.92 6.87 2.71
CA PHE A 45 -8.08 6.91 3.91
C PHE A 45 -8.43 5.79 4.91
N ASP A 46 -9.72 5.58 5.20
CA ASP A 46 -10.14 4.60 6.20
C ASP A 46 -9.73 3.17 5.84
N GLU A 47 -9.94 2.77 4.58
CA GLU A 47 -9.53 1.44 4.07
C GLU A 47 -8.01 1.23 4.20
N VAL A 48 -7.21 2.27 3.93
CA VAL A 48 -5.74 2.22 4.05
C VAL A 48 -5.33 2.05 5.51
N VAL A 49 -5.91 2.85 6.41
CA VAL A 49 -5.57 2.82 7.84
C VAL A 49 -6.02 1.50 8.48
N GLU A 50 -7.16 0.95 8.08
CA GLU A 50 -7.64 -0.35 8.52
C GLU A 50 -6.70 -1.47 8.07
N ALA A 51 -6.36 -1.52 6.78
CA ALA A 51 -5.46 -2.54 6.23
C ALA A 51 -4.07 -2.52 6.90
N LEU A 52 -3.54 -1.32 7.17
CA LEU A 52 -2.22 -1.14 7.78
C LEU A 52 -2.22 -1.24 9.32
N GLY A 53 -3.39 -1.16 9.95
CA GLY A 53 -3.59 -1.23 11.39
C GLY A 53 -3.12 0.03 12.13
N ARG A 54 -4.05 0.91 12.50
CA ARG A 54 -3.78 2.14 13.26
C ARG A 54 -3.15 1.85 14.63
N VAL A 55 -2.09 2.60 14.95
CA VAL A 55 -1.40 2.56 16.26
C VAL A 55 -1.60 3.87 17.02
N GLY A 56 -1.65 5.00 16.31
CA GLY A 56 -1.84 6.31 16.93
C GLY A 56 -1.79 7.42 15.91
N GLU A 57 -1.93 8.66 16.37
CA GLU A 57 -1.84 9.86 15.54
C GLU A 57 -1.00 10.95 16.21
N ARG A 58 -0.42 11.84 15.41
CA ARG A 58 0.38 12.96 15.86
C ARG A 58 0.17 14.16 14.93
N ARG A 59 -0.20 15.31 15.50
CA ARG A 59 -0.27 16.57 14.75
C ARG A 59 1.15 17.09 14.49
N LEU A 60 1.50 17.28 13.21
CA LEU A 60 2.79 17.82 12.79
C LEU A 60 2.74 19.33 12.52
N GLY A 61 1.55 19.88 12.28
CA GLY A 61 1.36 21.30 12.03
C GLY A 61 1.56 21.69 10.56
N PRO A 62 1.86 22.96 10.25
CA PRO A 62 2.00 23.45 8.89
C PRO A 62 3.28 22.92 8.23
N GLN A 63 3.15 22.38 7.03
CA GLN A 63 4.25 21.87 6.19
C GLN A 63 3.99 22.15 4.71
N VAL A 64 5.05 22.24 3.93
CA VAL A 64 4.98 22.21 2.47
C VAL A 64 5.15 20.76 2.02
N ILE A 65 4.16 20.20 1.35
CA ILE A 65 4.17 18.82 0.87
C ILE A 65 4.17 18.75 -0.65
N ARG A 66 4.66 17.64 -1.20
CA ARG A 66 4.62 17.40 -2.65
C ARG A 66 3.21 16.99 -3.08
N LEU A 67 2.73 17.55 -4.19
CA LEU A 67 1.42 17.22 -4.73
C LEU A 67 1.31 15.76 -5.20
N ASP A 68 2.40 15.14 -5.66
CA ASP A 68 2.42 13.74 -6.09
C ASP A 68 2.34 12.73 -4.94
N SER A 69 2.60 13.17 -3.71
CA SER A 69 2.39 12.37 -2.50
C SER A 69 0.92 12.32 -2.07
N ILE A 70 0.05 13.16 -2.65
CA ILE A 70 -1.38 13.18 -2.36
C ILE A 70 -2.08 12.12 -3.21
N VAL A 71 -2.45 11.00 -2.58
CA VAL A 71 -2.96 9.81 -3.28
C VAL A 71 -4.44 9.53 -3.07
N GLY A 72 -5.06 10.25 -2.12
CA GLY A 72 -6.38 9.89 -1.64
C GLY A 72 -7.09 10.98 -0.86
N SER A 73 -8.25 10.60 -0.32
CA SER A 73 -9.15 11.49 0.41
C SER A 73 -9.73 10.79 1.64
N VAL A 74 -10.03 11.57 2.67
CA VAL A 74 -10.82 11.12 3.83
C VAL A 74 -12.30 11.07 3.47
N ASP A 75 -12.82 12.12 2.81
CA ASP A 75 -14.24 12.24 2.47
C ASP A 75 -14.59 11.80 1.04
N ARG A 76 -15.87 11.46 0.85
CA ARG A 76 -16.43 10.80 -0.34
C ARG A 76 -16.01 11.45 -1.67
N THR A 77 -15.37 10.61 -2.46
CA THR A 77 -14.51 10.80 -3.63
C THR A 77 -15.22 10.92 -4.98
N ARG A 78 -16.50 11.31 -5.02
CA ARG A 78 -17.24 11.32 -6.30
C ARG A 78 -16.96 12.54 -7.17
N ASP A 79 -16.57 13.64 -6.54
CA ASP A 79 -16.39 14.95 -7.18
C ASP A 79 -15.04 15.12 -7.88
N PHE A 80 -14.08 14.25 -7.57
CA PHE A 80 -12.73 14.30 -8.11
C PHE A 80 -12.23 12.89 -8.45
N ASP A 81 -11.44 12.76 -9.51
CA ASP A 81 -10.74 11.51 -9.80
C ASP A 81 -9.41 11.41 -9.05
N ARG A 82 -8.70 10.28 -9.16
CA ARG A 82 -7.41 10.05 -8.49
C ARG A 82 -6.37 11.17 -8.63
N ARG A 83 -6.39 11.97 -9.71
CA ARG A 83 -5.46 13.09 -9.91
C ARG A 83 -6.08 14.44 -9.49
N PHE A 84 -7.09 14.39 -8.62
CA PHE A 84 -7.89 15.53 -8.19
C PHE A 84 -8.48 16.31 -9.36
N ARG A 85 -8.75 15.68 -10.52
CA ARG A 85 -9.42 16.36 -11.63
C ARG A 85 -10.92 16.37 -11.36
N PRO A 86 -11.62 17.50 -11.53
CA PRO A 86 -13.05 17.58 -11.28
C PRO A 86 -13.83 16.57 -12.14
N THR A 87 -14.83 15.88 -11.58
CA THR A 87 -15.70 14.90 -12.29
C THR A 87 -17.12 15.41 -12.61
N SER A 88 -17.67 16.38 -11.87
CA SER A 88 -18.95 17.09 -12.18
C SER A 88 -18.84 18.61 -12.47
N GLY A 89 -19.54 19.12 -13.48
CA GLY A 89 -19.52 20.54 -13.86
C GLY A 89 -19.98 21.50 -12.76
N ARG A 90 -20.70 20.98 -11.76
CA ARG A 90 -21.18 21.71 -10.57
C ARG A 90 -20.05 22.38 -9.77
N LEU A 91 -18.81 21.87 -9.88
CA LEU A 91 -17.66 22.38 -9.15
C LEU A 91 -17.03 23.62 -9.80
N ARG A 92 -17.45 23.96 -11.03
CA ARG A 92 -16.82 24.99 -11.87
C ARG A 92 -16.68 26.34 -11.16
N GLU A 93 -17.78 26.89 -10.65
CA GLU A 93 -17.77 28.25 -10.10
C GLU A 93 -16.79 28.40 -8.94
N ARG A 94 -16.80 27.45 -8.00
CA ARG A 94 -15.89 27.44 -6.85
C ARG A 94 -14.45 27.22 -7.28
N TRP A 95 -14.24 26.30 -8.23
CA TRP A 95 -12.93 25.98 -8.78
C TRP A 95 -12.30 27.20 -9.48
N GLU A 96 -13.03 27.84 -10.39
CA GLU A 96 -12.54 29.02 -11.13
C GLU A 96 -12.29 30.21 -10.19
N ARG A 97 -13.10 30.37 -9.14
CA ARG A 97 -12.88 31.41 -8.12
C ARG A 97 -11.54 31.21 -7.42
N LEU A 98 -11.22 29.98 -7.01
CA LEU A 98 -9.95 29.65 -6.37
C LEU A 98 -8.77 29.78 -7.34
N ALA A 99 -8.92 29.32 -8.59
CA ALA A 99 -7.89 29.50 -9.61
C ALA A 99 -7.56 30.98 -9.86
N ARG A 100 -8.59 31.85 -9.90
CA ARG A 100 -8.40 33.30 -10.02
C ARG A 100 -7.68 33.89 -8.81
N ALA A 101 -8.07 33.51 -7.60
CA ALA A 101 -7.42 33.98 -6.37
C ALA A 101 -5.93 33.62 -6.38
N GLN A 102 -5.61 32.37 -6.71
CA GLN A 102 -4.22 31.89 -6.78
C GLN A 102 -3.39 32.67 -7.81
N ARG A 103 -3.95 32.92 -9.01
CA ARG A 103 -3.29 33.69 -10.08
C ARG A 103 -3.04 35.15 -9.72
N ARG A 104 -3.88 35.73 -8.86
CA ARG A 104 -3.71 37.10 -8.35
C ARG A 104 -2.73 37.18 -7.17
N GLY A 105 -2.14 36.06 -6.75
CA GLY A 105 -1.26 36.01 -5.58
C GLY A 105 -2.02 36.26 -4.27
N GLU A 106 -3.33 36.05 -4.24
CA GLU A 106 -4.10 36.14 -3.01
C GLU A 106 -3.66 35.00 -2.07
N PRO A 107 -3.55 35.26 -0.75
CA PRO A 107 -3.22 34.22 0.21
C PRO A 107 -4.31 33.15 0.21
N ILE A 108 -3.94 31.93 -0.18
CA ILE A 108 -4.84 30.78 -0.15
C ILE A 108 -4.56 30.02 1.15
N PRO A 109 -5.59 29.74 1.98
CA PRO A 109 -5.36 28.99 3.21
C PRO A 109 -4.76 27.60 2.91
N PRO A 110 -3.89 27.07 3.80
CA PRO A 110 -3.37 25.71 3.67
C PRO A 110 -4.47 24.67 3.61
N ILE A 111 -4.19 23.54 2.96
CA ILE A 111 -5.09 22.37 2.97
C ILE A 111 -4.95 21.60 4.29
N GLU A 112 -5.85 20.67 4.57
CA GLU A 112 -5.71 19.74 5.69
C GLU A 112 -5.55 18.31 5.17
N VAL A 113 -4.54 17.60 5.69
CA VAL A 113 -4.21 16.25 5.25
C VAL A 113 -3.88 15.33 6.42
N TYR A 114 -4.22 14.05 6.25
CA TYR A 114 -3.63 12.97 7.02
C TYR A 114 -2.45 12.37 6.26
N ARG A 115 -1.38 12.02 6.97
CA ARG A 115 -0.20 11.36 6.42
C ARG A 115 -0.09 9.92 6.94
N VAL A 116 0.06 8.95 6.06
CA VAL A 116 0.33 7.54 6.39
C VAL A 116 1.59 7.10 5.64
N GLY A 117 2.71 6.98 6.35
CA GLY A 117 4.02 6.85 5.69
C GLY A 117 4.31 8.06 4.79
N ASP A 118 4.56 7.81 3.51
CA ASP A 118 4.78 8.87 2.51
C ASP A 118 3.50 9.30 1.78
N LEU A 119 2.35 8.71 2.11
CA LEU A 119 1.08 8.95 1.46
C LEU A 119 0.28 10.04 2.18
N HIS A 120 -0.27 10.99 1.43
CA HIS A 120 -1.13 12.05 1.95
C HIS A 120 -2.58 11.88 1.47
N PHE A 121 -3.51 12.11 2.40
CA PHE A 121 -4.95 12.00 2.20
C PHE A 121 -5.62 13.31 2.56
N VAL A 122 -6.33 13.92 1.62
CA VAL A 122 -6.97 15.23 1.82
C VAL A 122 -8.23 15.06 2.68
N SER A 123 -8.27 15.73 3.83
CA SER A 123 -9.50 15.90 4.61
C SER A 123 -10.23 17.17 4.20
N ASP A 124 -9.50 18.26 3.95
CA ASP A 124 -10.08 19.52 3.44
C ASP A 124 -9.18 20.15 2.37
N GLY A 125 -9.81 20.79 1.37
CA GLY A 125 -9.12 21.54 0.33
C GLY A 125 -8.95 20.86 -1.02
N HIS A 126 -9.78 19.87 -1.38
CA HIS A 126 -9.72 19.17 -2.69
C HIS A 126 -9.69 20.10 -3.90
N HIS A 127 -10.45 21.20 -3.87
CA HIS A 127 -10.45 22.19 -4.94
C HIS A 127 -9.10 22.91 -5.06
N ARG A 128 -8.43 23.19 -3.94
CA ARG A 128 -7.10 23.83 -3.92
C ARG A 128 -6.04 22.90 -4.49
N VAL A 129 -6.07 21.61 -4.12
CA VAL A 129 -5.21 20.57 -4.72
C VAL A 129 -5.45 20.47 -6.23
N SER A 130 -6.72 20.46 -6.64
CA SER A 130 -7.12 20.41 -8.05
C SER A 130 -6.59 21.61 -8.86
N VAL A 131 -6.71 22.82 -8.30
CA VAL A 131 -6.20 24.05 -8.91
C VAL A 131 -4.67 24.03 -8.99
N ALA A 132 -3.99 23.65 -7.91
CA ALA A 132 -2.54 23.55 -7.85
C ALA A 132 -1.99 22.61 -8.95
N HIS A 133 -2.61 21.44 -9.14
CA HIS A 133 -2.29 20.54 -10.24
C HIS A 133 -2.54 21.13 -11.63
N ALA A 134 -3.64 21.88 -11.82
CA ALA A 134 -3.95 22.49 -13.10
C ALA A 134 -2.97 23.61 -13.48
N LEU A 135 -2.48 24.34 -12.47
CA LEU A 135 -1.45 25.37 -12.62
C LEU A 135 -0.04 24.79 -12.77
N GLY A 136 0.14 23.47 -12.56
CA GLY A 136 1.44 22.81 -12.71
C GLY A 136 2.40 23.06 -11.55
N GLN A 137 1.87 23.31 -10.35
CA GLN A 137 2.68 23.38 -9.14
C GLN A 137 3.17 21.97 -8.75
N ASP A 138 4.31 21.90 -8.07
CA ASP A 138 4.89 20.66 -7.54
C ASP A 138 4.57 20.45 -6.05
N THR A 139 4.30 21.53 -5.33
CA THR A 139 4.12 21.54 -3.87
C THR A 139 2.92 22.38 -3.43
N ILE A 140 2.39 22.10 -2.24
CA ILE A 140 1.28 22.85 -1.62
C ILE A 140 1.45 22.93 -0.10
N GLU A 141 1.00 24.03 0.51
CA GLU A 141 0.98 24.18 1.97
C GLU A 141 -0.18 23.40 2.60
N ALA A 142 0.12 22.65 3.66
CA ALA A 142 -0.84 21.79 4.35
C ALA A 142 -0.63 21.78 5.86
N TYR A 143 -1.72 21.68 6.63
CA TYR A 143 -1.67 21.19 8.01
C TYR A 143 -1.68 19.66 7.99
N VAL A 144 -0.62 19.06 8.53
CA VAL A 144 -0.40 17.61 8.47
C VAL A 144 -0.68 16.97 9.83
N THR A 145 -1.51 15.93 9.81
CA THR A 145 -1.69 14.98 10.92
C THR A 145 -1.15 13.62 10.52
N GLU A 146 -0.08 13.17 11.16
CA GLU A 146 0.51 11.85 10.91
C GLU A 146 -0.29 10.76 11.62
N VAL A 147 -0.56 9.68 10.90
CA VAL A 147 -1.18 8.46 11.43
C VAL A 147 -0.15 7.34 11.36
N ARG A 148 0.18 6.80 12.53
CA ARG A 148 1.14 5.70 12.68
C ARG A 148 0.42 4.38 12.55
N THR A 149 0.98 3.46 11.77
CA THR A 149 0.43 2.13 11.47
C THR A 149 1.38 1.00 11.90
N LYS A 150 0.86 -0.23 12.03
CA LYS A 150 1.65 -1.42 12.42
C LYS A 150 2.59 -1.90 11.31
N ILE A 151 2.16 -1.75 10.07
CA ILE A 151 2.94 -2.08 8.87
C ILE A 151 3.09 -0.85 7.97
N SER A 152 4.16 -0.84 7.17
CA SER A 152 4.48 0.29 6.28
C SER A 152 3.47 0.41 5.13
N ALA A 153 3.18 1.65 4.74
CA ALA A 153 2.36 2.01 3.58
C ALA A 153 3.08 1.82 2.23
N ASP A 154 4.39 1.52 2.24
CA ASP A 154 5.20 1.44 1.02
C ASP A 154 4.63 0.46 0.00
N GLY A 155 4.61 0.86 -1.27
CA GLY A 155 4.11 0.03 -2.37
C GLY A 155 2.58 0.03 -2.53
N ILE A 156 1.82 0.71 -1.66
CA ILE A 156 0.39 0.95 -1.93
C ILE A 156 0.27 1.92 -3.09
N ARG A 157 -0.30 1.45 -4.19
CA ARG A 157 -0.64 2.25 -5.35
C ARG A 157 -2.13 2.24 -5.60
N PHE A 158 -2.82 1.11 -5.49
CA PHE A 158 -4.26 0.99 -5.75
C PHE A 158 -4.94 0.17 -4.65
N ARG A 159 -6.28 0.13 -4.65
CA ARG A 159 -7.04 -0.56 -3.60
C ARG A 159 -6.69 -2.04 -3.50
N GLY A 160 -6.43 -2.71 -4.63
CA GLY A 160 -5.96 -4.09 -4.63
C GLY A 160 -4.72 -4.37 -3.77
N ASP A 161 -3.80 -3.41 -3.62
CA ASP A 161 -2.60 -3.58 -2.78
C ASP A 161 -2.95 -3.68 -1.28
N LEU A 162 -4.12 -3.17 -0.87
CA LEU A 162 -4.56 -3.19 0.53
C LEU A 162 -4.87 -4.60 1.02
N ILE A 163 -5.27 -5.52 0.14
CA ILE A 163 -5.55 -6.92 0.48
C ILE A 163 -4.24 -7.57 0.96
N VAL A 164 -3.18 -7.51 0.14
CA VAL A 164 -1.85 -8.03 0.48
C VAL A 164 -1.33 -7.43 1.80
N LYS A 165 -1.53 -6.12 2.00
CA LYS A 165 -1.13 -5.43 3.24
C LYS A 165 -1.91 -5.93 4.44
N ASN A 166 -3.23 -6.08 4.33
CA ASN A 166 -4.08 -6.56 5.39
C ASN A 166 -3.69 -7.99 5.83
N ASP A 167 -3.55 -8.92 4.89
CA ASP A 167 -3.15 -10.29 5.19
C ASP A 167 -1.74 -10.37 5.79
N ARG A 168 -0.79 -9.57 5.29
CA ARG A 168 0.53 -9.45 5.91
C ARG A 168 0.47 -8.93 7.35
N ARG A 169 -0.38 -7.95 7.63
CA ARG A 169 -0.57 -7.42 8.99
C ARG A 169 -1.14 -8.52 9.90
N LEU A 170 -2.17 -9.23 9.45
CA LEU A 170 -2.79 -10.32 10.21
C LEU A 170 -1.76 -11.44 10.50
N PHE A 171 -0.93 -11.80 9.53
CA PHE A 171 0.19 -12.72 9.74
C PHE A 171 1.13 -12.22 10.84
N LEU A 172 1.55 -10.95 10.81
CA LEU A 172 2.47 -10.40 11.81
C LEU A 172 1.83 -10.25 13.21
N GLU A 173 0.50 -10.23 13.32
CA GLU A 173 -0.21 -10.28 14.60
C GLU A 173 -0.27 -11.70 15.18
N ARG A 174 -0.29 -12.72 14.32
CA ARG A 174 -0.22 -14.14 14.71
C ARG A 174 1.22 -14.59 14.98
N VAL A 175 2.15 -14.14 14.14
CA VAL A 175 3.57 -14.51 14.13
C VAL A 175 4.42 -13.23 14.23
N PRO A 176 4.69 -12.74 15.46
CA PRO A 176 5.29 -11.43 15.68
C PRO A 176 6.80 -11.43 15.40
N LEU A 177 7.14 -11.41 14.11
CA LEU A 177 8.52 -11.37 13.62
C LEU A 177 9.10 -9.95 13.66
N SER A 178 10.41 -9.88 13.84
CA SER A 178 11.17 -8.63 13.82
C SER A 178 12.46 -8.78 13.00
N GLY A 179 13.08 -7.64 12.67
CA GLY A 179 14.40 -7.61 12.01
C GLY A 179 14.45 -8.41 10.70
N PRO A 180 15.55 -9.17 10.45
CA PRO A 180 15.74 -9.97 9.24
C PRO A 180 14.61 -10.98 8.99
N ALA A 181 14.09 -11.61 10.04
CA ALA A 181 13.02 -12.61 9.92
C ALA A 181 11.74 -12.02 9.29
N ARG A 182 11.37 -10.81 9.72
CA ARG A 182 10.23 -10.07 9.15
C ARG A 182 10.48 -9.64 7.70
N ALA A 183 11.73 -9.37 7.34
CA ALA A 183 12.11 -8.95 5.99
C ALA A 183 12.15 -10.13 5.00
N ALA A 184 12.57 -11.31 5.44
CA ALA A 184 12.61 -12.52 4.63
C ALA A 184 11.21 -13.11 4.34
N MET A 185 10.27 -12.93 5.27
CA MET A 185 8.90 -13.45 5.16
C MET A 185 7.97 -12.50 4.40
N VAL A 186 8.22 -12.38 3.10
CA VAL A 186 7.39 -11.62 2.15
C VAL A 186 6.76 -12.58 1.15
N LEU A 187 5.44 -12.50 1.02
CA LEU A 187 4.64 -13.25 0.07
C LEU A 187 3.87 -12.29 -0.84
N SER A 188 3.74 -12.64 -2.11
CA SER A 188 3.01 -11.86 -3.10
C SER A 188 1.51 -12.19 -3.13
N ASP A 189 1.14 -13.44 -2.87
CA ASP A 189 -0.26 -13.88 -2.74
C ASP A 189 -0.76 -13.66 -1.30
N PRO A 190 -1.83 -12.86 -1.10
CA PRO A 190 -2.41 -12.62 0.22
C PRO A 190 -2.75 -13.91 0.99
N TRP A 191 -3.33 -14.91 0.31
CA TRP A 191 -3.81 -16.12 0.98
C TRP A 191 -2.66 -16.96 1.56
N GLN A 192 -1.47 -16.87 0.98
CA GLN A 192 -0.30 -17.60 1.46
C GLN A 192 0.16 -17.11 2.85
N TYR A 193 -0.15 -15.88 3.26
CA TYR A 193 0.11 -15.43 4.63
C TYR A 193 -0.71 -16.21 5.67
N THR A 194 -1.94 -16.58 5.32
CA THR A 194 -2.78 -17.45 6.17
C THR A 194 -2.16 -18.83 6.31
N ILE A 195 -1.76 -19.43 5.18
CA ILE A 195 -1.10 -20.74 5.15
C ILE A 195 0.20 -20.71 5.97
N LEU A 196 1.01 -19.66 5.82
CA LEU A 196 2.25 -19.51 6.57
C LEU A 196 1.96 -19.36 8.07
N SER A 197 0.97 -18.57 8.46
CA SER A 197 0.57 -18.42 9.87
C SER A 197 0.26 -19.78 10.50
N GLU A 198 -0.58 -20.57 9.85
CA GLU A 198 -0.97 -21.90 10.33
C GLU A 198 0.22 -22.87 10.35
N THR A 199 1.12 -22.76 9.38
CA THR A 199 2.35 -23.56 9.34
C THR A 199 3.24 -23.27 10.55
N VAL A 200 3.45 -21.99 10.91
CA VAL A 200 4.25 -21.60 12.07
C VAL A 200 3.57 -22.04 13.38
N GLU A 201 2.26 -21.84 13.51
CA GLU A 201 1.52 -22.23 14.70
C GLU A 201 1.53 -23.75 14.92
N ALA A 202 1.35 -24.54 13.85
CA ALA A 202 1.44 -26.00 13.92
C ALA A 202 2.86 -26.47 14.24
N TRP A 203 3.89 -25.82 13.70
CA TRP A 203 5.29 -26.09 14.06
C TRP A 203 5.55 -25.79 15.53
N GLY A 204 5.11 -24.64 16.03
CA GLY A 204 5.25 -24.24 17.43
C GLY A 204 4.54 -25.19 18.39
N PHE A 205 3.35 -25.66 18.02
CA PHE A 205 2.63 -26.68 18.81
C PHE A 205 3.46 -27.96 18.95
N ARG A 206 4.01 -28.50 17.84
CA ARG A 206 4.87 -29.69 17.89
C ARG A 206 6.11 -29.47 18.76
N LEU A 207 6.76 -28.32 18.61
CA LEU A 207 7.91 -27.96 19.44
C LEU A 207 7.58 -27.97 20.93
N MET A 208 6.44 -27.40 21.34
CA MET A 208 6.01 -27.42 22.74
C MET A 208 5.78 -28.84 23.27
N GLN A 209 5.24 -29.74 22.44
CA GLN A 209 5.02 -31.13 22.80
C GLN A 209 6.36 -31.86 22.99
N ASP A 210 7.29 -31.68 22.04
CA ASP A 210 8.60 -32.34 22.06
C ASP A 210 9.45 -31.89 23.27
N GLU A 211 9.39 -30.61 23.62
CA GLU A 211 10.16 -30.06 24.75
C GLU A 211 9.38 -30.04 26.07
N SER A 212 8.10 -30.44 26.06
CA SER A 212 7.20 -30.39 27.23
C SER A 212 7.18 -29.01 27.91
N LYS A 213 7.24 -27.93 27.11
CA LYS A 213 7.35 -26.55 27.59
C LYS A 213 6.46 -25.63 26.77
N PHE A 214 5.76 -24.72 27.45
CA PHE A 214 4.98 -23.67 26.79
C PHE A 214 5.87 -22.54 26.29
N TYR A 215 5.56 -22.06 25.08
CA TYR A 215 6.19 -20.89 24.47
C TYR A 215 5.13 -19.85 24.09
N ASN A 216 5.49 -18.57 24.18
CA ASN A 216 4.66 -17.50 23.65
C ASN A 216 4.87 -17.34 22.13
N ARG A 217 4.01 -16.54 21.46
CA ARG A 217 4.06 -16.35 20.01
C ARG A 217 5.38 -15.79 19.51
N ALA A 218 6.02 -14.89 20.26
CA ALA A 218 7.30 -14.30 19.86
C ALA A 218 8.45 -15.30 19.95
N GLU A 219 8.45 -16.15 20.98
CA GLU A 219 9.41 -17.25 21.10
C GLU A 219 9.24 -18.26 19.96
N ILE A 220 8.00 -18.68 19.66
CA ILE A 220 7.71 -19.58 18.53
C ILE A 220 8.17 -18.96 17.22
N ALA A 221 7.84 -17.69 16.96
CA ALA A 221 8.19 -17.01 15.71
C ALA A 221 9.71 -16.93 15.51
N ALA A 222 10.45 -16.55 16.56
CA ALA A 222 11.91 -16.45 16.53
C ALA A 222 12.56 -17.83 16.28
N ARG A 223 12.11 -18.86 17.01
CA ARG A 223 12.63 -20.22 16.85
C ARG A 223 12.28 -20.82 15.51
N PHE A 224 11.04 -20.65 15.03
CA PHE A 224 10.64 -21.12 13.70
C PHE A 224 11.54 -20.53 12.61
N TYR A 225 11.84 -19.22 12.69
CA TYR A 225 12.73 -18.59 11.73
C TYR A 225 14.14 -19.20 11.77
N ALA A 226 14.72 -19.34 12.96
CA ALA A 226 16.10 -19.79 13.12
C ALA A 226 16.30 -21.30 12.90
N GLU A 227 15.33 -22.13 13.30
CA GLU A 227 15.48 -23.59 13.38
C GLU A 227 14.81 -24.32 12.20
N GLU A 228 13.81 -23.73 11.54
CA GLU A 228 13.12 -24.34 10.40
C GLU A 228 13.28 -23.53 9.13
N PHE A 229 12.88 -22.25 9.14
CA PHE A 229 12.81 -21.45 7.92
C PHE A 229 14.18 -21.19 7.29
N GLU A 230 15.11 -20.59 8.04
CA GLU A 230 16.43 -20.20 7.52
C GLU A 230 17.27 -21.40 7.05
N PRO A 231 17.32 -22.53 7.79
CA PRO A 231 17.99 -23.74 7.30
C PRO A 231 17.40 -24.26 6.00
N VAL A 232 16.07 -24.32 5.90
CA VAL A 232 15.38 -24.80 4.69
C VAL A 232 15.65 -23.88 3.51
N VAL A 233 15.47 -22.57 3.68
CA VAL A 233 15.74 -21.59 2.63
C VAL A 233 17.20 -21.64 2.19
N THR A 234 18.14 -21.85 3.11
CA THR A 234 19.57 -22.02 2.78
C THR A 234 19.78 -23.25 1.89
N MET A 235 19.17 -24.40 2.21
CA MET A 235 19.24 -25.59 1.36
C MET A 235 18.60 -25.35 -0.01
N LEU A 236 17.45 -24.68 -0.07
CA LEU A 236 16.79 -24.33 -1.34
C LEU A 236 17.64 -23.40 -2.20
N ARG A 237 18.31 -22.41 -1.57
CA ARG A 237 19.23 -21.50 -2.24
C ARG A 237 20.41 -22.25 -2.85
N GLN A 238 21.05 -23.13 -2.09
CA GLN A 238 22.16 -23.96 -2.57
C GLN A 238 21.72 -24.92 -3.68
N ALA A 239 20.49 -25.44 -3.61
CA ALA A 239 19.95 -26.34 -4.61
C ALA A 239 19.44 -25.62 -5.88
N GLY A 240 19.42 -24.29 -5.92
CA GLY A 240 18.89 -23.49 -7.03
C GLY A 240 17.36 -23.51 -7.13
N LEU A 241 16.66 -23.87 -6.04
CA LEU A 241 15.21 -24.13 -6.03
C LEU A 241 14.35 -22.92 -5.62
N ILE A 242 14.96 -21.78 -5.29
CA ILE A 242 14.21 -20.53 -5.04
C ILE A 242 13.60 -20.00 -6.36
N GLY A 243 14.36 -20.06 -7.46
CA GLY A 243 13.94 -19.54 -8.76
C GLY A 243 13.60 -18.05 -8.70
N GLY A 244 12.51 -17.64 -9.36
CA GLY A 244 12.01 -16.27 -9.37
C GLY A 244 11.04 -15.92 -8.24
N ARG A 245 10.93 -16.76 -7.21
CA ARG A 245 10.01 -16.60 -6.08
C ARG A 245 10.69 -15.90 -4.92
N THR A 246 9.91 -15.42 -3.96
CA THR A 246 10.47 -15.04 -2.65
C THR A 246 10.92 -16.28 -1.87
N GLU A 247 11.78 -16.08 -0.86
CA GLU A 247 12.22 -17.17 0.02
C GLU A 247 11.05 -17.84 0.75
N ALA A 248 10.06 -17.05 1.18
CA ALA A 248 8.86 -17.57 1.83
C ALA A 248 7.95 -18.35 0.89
N GLU A 249 7.81 -17.92 -0.36
CA GLU A 249 7.07 -18.65 -1.39
C GLU A 249 7.76 -19.99 -1.73
N ALA A 250 9.10 -19.99 -1.83
CA ALA A 250 9.89 -21.20 -2.04
C ALA A 250 9.77 -22.17 -0.85
N TYR A 251 9.85 -21.66 0.38
CA TYR A 251 9.64 -22.45 1.60
C TYR A 251 8.26 -23.10 1.62
N LEU A 252 7.18 -22.35 1.37
CA LEU A 252 5.82 -22.87 1.39
C LEU A 252 5.61 -23.96 0.33
N ALA A 253 6.10 -23.74 -0.89
CA ALA A 253 5.97 -24.71 -1.97
C ALA A 253 6.59 -26.06 -1.60
N VAL A 254 7.73 -26.05 -0.90
CA VAL A 254 8.39 -27.27 -0.48
C VAL A 254 7.77 -27.87 0.78
N SER A 255 7.32 -27.05 1.74
CA SER A 255 6.60 -27.52 2.93
C SER A 255 5.31 -28.26 2.54
N GLU A 256 4.59 -27.78 1.52
CA GLU A 256 3.42 -28.46 0.97
C GLU A 256 3.78 -29.81 0.34
N GLN A 257 4.84 -29.85 -0.48
CA GLN A 257 5.30 -31.10 -1.08
C GLN A 257 5.82 -32.11 -0.03
N ARG A 258 6.46 -31.65 1.05
CA ARG A 258 6.90 -32.49 2.18
C ARG A 258 5.71 -33.21 2.84
N TYR A 259 4.61 -32.48 3.10
CA TYR A 259 3.40 -33.09 3.64
C TYR A 259 2.78 -34.10 2.66
N ARG A 260 2.70 -33.73 1.37
CA ARG A 260 2.11 -34.56 0.32
C ARG A 260 2.91 -35.84 0.04
N LEU A 261 4.24 -35.75 0.01
CA LEU A 261 5.12 -36.84 -0.41
C LEU A 261 5.47 -37.78 0.73
N MET A 262 5.58 -37.30 1.96
CA MET A 262 6.24 -38.07 3.02
C MET A 262 5.43 -38.21 4.31
N ARG A 263 4.39 -37.39 4.54
CA ARG A 263 3.64 -37.36 5.82
C ARG A 263 4.56 -37.24 7.06
N THR A 264 5.79 -36.74 6.91
CA THR A 264 6.76 -36.55 7.99
C THR A 264 7.25 -35.12 8.07
N HIS A 265 7.72 -34.72 9.26
CA HIS A 265 8.27 -33.40 9.53
C HIS A 265 9.81 -33.41 9.65
N ARG A 266 10.54 -34.27 8.92
CA ARG A 266 12.02 -34.23 8.89
C ARG A 266 12.56 -33.59 7.61
N TRP A 267 13.73 -32.97 7.70
CA TRP A 267 14.52 -32.45 6.57
C TRP A 267 15.86 -33.18 6.52
N ASP A 268 16.10 -33.88 5.42
CA ASP A 268 17.31 -34.65 5.12
C ASP A 268 17.58 -34.65 3.60
N ASP A 269 18.74 -35.15 3.20
CA ASP A 269 19.19 -35.16 1.79
C ASP A 269 18.24 -35.95 0.88
N ASP A 270 17.59 -36.98 1.42
CA ASP A 270 16.62 -37.80 0.69
C ASP A 270 15.36 -37.00 0.34
N VAL A 271 14.95 -36.07 1.21
CA VAL A 271 13.83 -35.13 0.94
C VAL A 271 14.17 -34.24 -0.26
N ILE A 272 15.35 -33.62 -0.25
CA ILE A 272 15.77 -32.69 -1.30
C ILE A 272 15.91 -33.41 -2.64
N ALA A 273 16.42 -34.65 -2.64
CA ALA A 273 16.55 -35.46 -3.85
C ALA A 273 15.20 -35.83 -4.51
N LYS A 274 14.14 -36.04 -3.72
CA LYS A 274 12.79 -36.35 -4.24
C LYS A 274 12.11 -35.14 -4.85
N LEU A 275 12.26 -33.96 -4.25
CA LEU A 275 11.71 -32.70 -4.77
C LEU A 275 12.28 -32.30 -6.13
N ARG A 276 13.52 -32.71 -6.44
CA ARG A 276 14.12 -32.50 -7.77
C ARG A 276 13.51 -33.34 -8.88
N LYS A 277 12.78 -34.42 -8.54
CA LYS A 277 12.24 -35.39 -9.51
C LYS A 277 10.76 -35.22 -9.81
N GLY A 278 10.03 -34.41 -9.03
CA GLY A 278 8.61 -34.13 -9.20
C GLY A 278 8.38 -32.71 -9.69
#